data_AF-A0A0B8Q9Y6-F1
#
_entry.id   AF-A0A0B8Q9Y6-F1
#
_cell.length_a   1.000
_cell.length_b   1.000
_cell.length_c   1.000
_cell.angle_alpha   90.00
_cell.angle_beta   90.00
_cell.angle_gamma   90.00
#
_symmetry.space_group_name_H-M   'P 1'
#
loop_
_entity.id
_entity.type
_entity.pdbx_description
1 polymer ?
#
loop_
_entity_poly.entity_id
_entity_poly.type
_entity_poly.pdbx_seq_one_letter_code
_entity_poly.pdbx_strand_id
1 'polypeptide(L)'
;MVAKMARIPEKSVSSSDKDILQKLDSKMKMLVFGQDQAIDVLSESIKLSRAGLGAENKPVGSFLFAGPTGVGKTEVTVQLSKLMGIELLRFDMSEYGERHSISRLIGALQVM
;
A
#
# COMPACT_ATOMS: atom_id res chain seq x y z
N MET A 1 -26.85 -11.52 -12.34
CA MET A 1 -26.39 -11.98 -13.68
C MET A 1 -25.34 -11.07 -14.34
N VAL A 2 -25.14 -9.81 -13.92
CA VAL A 2 -24.08 -8.92 -14.47
C VAL A 2 -22.68 -9.21 -13.89
N ALA A 3 -22.58 -9.66 -12.64
CA ALA A 3 -21.30 -9.97 -11.98
C ALA A 3 -20.51 -11.14 -12.61
N LYS A 4 -21.20 -12.10 -13.24
CA LYS A 4 -20.57 -13.31 -13.82
C LYS A 4 -19.84 -13.03 -15.15
N MET A 5 -20.22 -11.96 -15.86
CA MET A 5 -19.59 -11.55 -17.12
C MET A 5 -18.33 -10.71 -16.90
N ALA A 6 -18.19 -10.06 -15.72
CA ALA A 6 -17.13 -9.09 -15.46
C ALA A 6 -15.87 -9.68 -14.80
N ARG A 7 -15.78 -11.00 -14.57
CA ARG A 7 -14.67 -11.64 -13.82
C ARG A 7 -14.32 -10.91 -12.52
N ILE A 8 -15.30 -10.32 -11.83
CA ILE A 8 -15.08 -9.67 -10.54
C ILE A 8 -14.90 -10.79 -9.50
N PRO A 9 -13.71 -10.96 -8.89
CA PRO A 9 -13.49 -11.97 -7.85
C PRO A 9 -14.44 -11.76 -6.67
N GLU A 10 -14.99 -12.83 -6.10
CA GLU A 10 -15.86 -12.82 -4.92
C GLU A 10 -15.11 -12.49 -3.60
N LYS A 11 -14.20 -11.52 -3.61
CA LYS A 11 -13.77 -10.87 -2.36
C LYS A 11 -14.68 -9.66 -2.14
N SER A 12 -15.89 -9.93 -1.66
CA SER A 12 -16.84 -8.88 -1.31
C SER A 12 -16.23 -7.97 -0.25
N VAL A 13 -15.98 -6.71 -0.61
CA VAL A 13 -15.65 -5.62 0.32
C VAL A 13 -16.68 -5.62 1.44
N SER A 14 -16.24 -5.74 2.70
CA SER A 14 -17.16 -5.66 3.84
C SER A 14 -17.80 -4.27 3.90
N SER A 15 -18.96 -4.12 4.56
CA SER A 15 -19.58 -2.80 4.74
C SER A 15 -18.62 -1.81 5.43
N SER A 16 -17.82 -2.30 6.39
CA SER A 16 -16.79 -1.52 7.07
C SER A 16 -15.66 -1.09 6.12
N ASP A 17 -15.19 -1.98 5.25
CA ASP A 17 -14.16 -1.65 4.25
C ASP A 17 -14.67 -0.60 3.26
N LYS A 18 -15.95 -0.67 2.89
CA LYS A 18 -16.55 0.28 1.93
C LYS A 18 -16.51 1.72 2.47
N ASP A 19 -16.86 1.91 3.74
CA ASP A 19 -16.84 3.22 4.39
C ASP A 19 -15.42 3.77 4.53
N ILE A 20 -14.45 2.91 4.85
CA ILE A 20 -13.03 3.26 4.90
C ILE A 20 -12.56 3.71 3.52
N LEU A 21 -12.81 2.91 2.48
CA LEU A 21 -12.36 3.17 1.11
C LEU A 21 -12.99 4.43 0.52
N GLN A 22 -14.26 4.69 0.83
CA GLN A 22 -14.95 5.91 0.39
C GLN A 22 -14.27 7.18 0.94
N LYS A 23 -13.78 7.12 2.18
CA LYS A 23 -13.18 8.28 2.88
C LYS A 23 -11.66 8.27 2.91
N LEU A 24 -11.01 7.27 2.30
CA LEU A 24 -9.56 7.06 2.41
C LEU A 24 -8.76 8.28 1.97
N ASP A 25 -9.06 8.79 0.77
CA ASP A 25 -8.39 9.94 0.14
C ASP A 25 -8.47 11.21 1.01
N SER A 26 -9.70 11.60 1.38
CA SER A 26 -9.93 12.81 2.17
C SER A 26 -9.32 12.70 3.57
N LYS A 27 -9.40 11.52 4.21
CA LYS A 27 -8.75 11.28 5.50
C LYS A 27 -7.23 11.37 5.40
N MET A 28 -6.63 10.79 4.36
CA MET A 28 -5.20 10.87 4.12
C MET A 28 -4.74 12.31 3.92
N LYS A 29 -5.43 13.11 3.09
CA LYS A 29 -5.09 14.52 2.85
C LYS A 29 -5.25 15.42 4.08
N MET A 30 -6.16 15.08 4.99
CA MET A 30 -6.28 15.77 6.29
C MET A 30 -5.11 15.47 7.23
N LEU A 31 -4.48 14.30 7.10
CA LEU A 31 -3.40 13.84 7.97
C LEU A 31 -2.02 14.17 7.41
N VAL A 32 -1.87 14.21 6.09
CA VAL A 32 -0.60 14.48 5.40
C VAL A 32 -0.80 15.61 4.39
N PHE A 33 -0.33 16.80 4.76
CA PHE A 33 -0.47 18.02 3.96
C PHE A 33 0.54 18.07 2.81
N GLY A 34 0.10 18.53 1.63
CA GLY A 34 0.96 18.83 0.50
C GLY A 34 1.46 17.61 -0.28
N GLN A 35 0.87 16.44 -0.05
CA GLN A 35 1.18 15.18 -0.76
C GLN A 35 -0.02 14.66 -1.58
N ASP A 36 -0.91 15.56 -2.01
CA ASP A 36 -2.19 15.24 -2.62
C ASP A 36 -2.07 14.29 -3.81
N GLN A 37 -1.19 14.59 -4.77
CA GLN A 37 -0.98 13.74 -5.95
C GLN A 37 -0.54 12.32 -5.57
N ALA A 38 0.36 12.20 -4.59
CA ALA A 38 0.87 10.91 -4.13
C ALA A 38 -0.23 10.11 -3.41
N ILE A 39 -1.09 10.81 -2.64
CA ILE A 39 -2.25 10.23 -1.95
C ILE A 39 -3.33 9.79 -2.94
N ASP A 40 -3.56 10.54 -4.02
CA ASP A 40 -4.53 10.22 -5.07
C ASP A 40 -4.18 8.89 -5.74
N VAL A 41 -2.95 8.79 -6.25
CA VAL A 41 -2.44 7.59 -6.93
C VAL A 41 -2.51 6.36 -6.02
N LEU A 42 -2.12 6.53 -4.76
CA LEU A 42 -2.14 5.44 -3.78
C LEU A 42 -3.59 5.01 -3.45
N SER A 43 -4.49 5.97 -3.22
CA SER A 43 -5.89 5.71 -2.91
C SER A 43 -6.62 5.01 -4.06
N GLU A 44 -6.32 5.40 -5.30
CA GLU A 44 -6.89 4.79 -6.51
C GLU A 44 -6.48 3.33 -6.65
N SER A 45 -5.18 3.03 -6.55
CA SER A 45 -4.65 1.65 -6.62
C SER A 45 -5.29 0.72 -5.58
N ILE A 46 -5.48 1.21 -4.35
CA ILE A 46 -6.11 0.43 -3.28
C ILE A 46 -7.59 0.18 -3.58
N LYS A 47 -8.32 1.20 -4.02
CA LYS A 47 -9.75 1.06 -4.40
C LYS A 47 -9.92 0.05 -5.54
N LEU A 48 -9.09 0.12 -6.58
CA LEU A 48 -9.10 -0.81 -7.70
C LEU A 48 -8.85 -2.26 -7.25
N SER A 49 -7.84 -2.47 -6.42
CA SER A 49 -7.53 -3.80 -5.87
C SER A 49 -8.68 -4.35 -5.04
N ARG A 50 -9.28 -3.53 -4.17
CA ARG A 50 -10.43 -3.95 -3.34
C ARG A 50 -11.71 -4.17 -4.14
N ALA A 51 -11.87 -3.50 -5.28
CA ALA A 51 -12.93 -3.78 -6.25
C ALA A 51 -12.68 -5.06 -7.08
N GLY A 52 -11.56 -5.75 -6.86
CA GLY A 52 -11.20 -6.96 -7.60
C GLY A 52 -10.69 -6.70 -9.02
N LEU A 53 -10.31 -5.46 -9.32
CA LEU A 53 -9.76 -5.04 -10.62
C LEU A 53 -8.23 -5.08 -10.67
N GLY A 54 -7.58 -5.58 -9.62
CA GLY A 54 -6.14 -5.78 -9.56
C GLY A 54 -5.69 -7.07 -10.23
N ALA A 55 -4.41 -7.15 -10.61
CA ALA A 55 -3.83 -8.39 -11.13
C ALA A 55 -3.56 -9.39 -10.00
N GLU A 56 -4.02 -10.65 -10.15
CA GLU A 56 -3.95 -11.68 -9.09
C GLU A 56 -2.53 -12.00 -8.62
N ASN A 57 -1.53 -11.93 -9.51
CA ASN A 57 -0.14 -12.29 -9.23
C ASN A 57 0.78 -11.07 -9.07
N LYS A 58 0.23 -9.89 -8.69
CA LYS A 58 1.02 -8.68 -8.46
C LYS A 58 0.63 -8.04 -7.13
N PRO A 59 1.54 -7.26 -6.52
CA PRO A 59 1.18 -6.42 -5.38
C PRO A 59 0.02 -5.48 -5.72
N VAL A 60 -0.75 -5.08 -4.70
CA VAL A 60 -1.81 -4.06 -4.81
C VAL A 60 -1.31 -2.80 -5.51
N GLY A 61 -0.11 -2.37 -5.12
CA GLY A 61 0.64 -1.30 -5.75
C GLY A 61 2.10 -1.35 -5.31
N SER A 62 2.98 -0.86 -6.18
CA SER A 62 4.41 -0.68 -5.89
C SER A 62 4.75 0.77 -6.13
N PHE A 63 5.10 1.50 -5.07
CA PHE A 63 5.26 2.94 -5.10
C PHE A 63 6.68 3.35 -4.74
N LEU A 64 7.19 4.38 -5.41
CA LEU A 64 8.43 5.06 -5.05
C LEU A 64 8.09 6.50 -4.70
N PHE A 65 8.19 6.84 -3.42
CA PHE A 65 8.07 8.22 -2.97
C PHE A 65 9.45 8.89 -3.02
N ALA A 66 9.61 9.88 -3.89
CA ALA A 66 10.84 10.65 -4.03
C ALA A 66 10.60 12.12 -3.64
N GLY A 67 11.61 12.76 -3.03
CA GLY A 67 11.53 14.16 -2.61
C GLY A 67 12.46 14.47 -1.43
N PRO A 68 12.56 15.75 -1.01
CA PRO A 68 13.44 16.17 0.08
C PRO A 68 13.14 15.48 1.43
N THR A 69 14.09 15.50 2.36
CA THR A 69 13.88 14.99 3.72
C THR A 69 12.80 15.81 4.44
N GLY A 70 11.97 15.15 5.26
CA GLY A 70 10.96 15.83 6.09
C GLY A 70 9.63 16.16 5.41
N VAL A 71 9.46 15.91 4.10
CA VAL A 71 8.22 16.26 3.37
C VAL A 71 7.03 15.31 3.57
N GLY A 72 7.16 14.28 4.43
CA GLY A 72 6.05 13.38 4.77
C GLY A 72 5.98 12.06 3.99
N LYS A 73 7.01 11.69 3.22
CA LYS A 73 7.03 10.42 2.45
C LYS A 73 6.73 9.18 3.30
N THR A 74 7.42 9.04 4.43
CA THR A 74 7.21 7.93 5.37
C THR A 74 5.87 8.05 6.10
N GLU A 75 5.42 9.28 6.35
CA GLU A 75 4.17 9.55 7.06
C GLU A 75 2.96 9.07 6.25
N VAL A 76 2.99 9.22 4.91
CA VAL A 76 1.97 8.64 4.02
C VAL A 76 1.80 7.14 4.28
N THR A 77 2.89 6.39 4.38
CA THR A 77 2.83 4.93 4.61
C THR A 77 2.29 4.59 6.00
N VAL A 78 2.69 5.35 7.03
CA VAL A 78 2.24 5.14 8.42
C VAL A 78 0.76 5.46 8.59
N GLN A 79 0.29 6.57 8.02
CA GLN A 79 -1.13 6.95 8.12
C GLN A 79 -2.02 6.02 7.32
N LEU A 80 -1.54 5.56 6.16
CA LEU A 80 -2.25 4.55 5.39
C LEU A 80 -2.47 3.27 6.19
N SER A 81 -1.42 2.75 6.84
CA SER A 81 -1.53 1.50 7.59
C SER A 81 -2.54 1.61 8.74
N LYS A 82 -2.52 2.75 9.46
CA LYS A 82 -3.47 3.06 10.52
C LYS A 82 -4.90 3.15 10.02
N LEU A 83 -5.14 3.88 8.92
CA LEU A 83 -6.48 4.05 8.36
C LEU A 83 -7.06 2.74 7.81
N MET A 84 -6.23 1.88 7.24
CA MET A 84 -6.62 0.58 6.73
C MET A 84 -6.66 -0.52 7.80
N GLY A 85 -6.18 -0.24 9.02
CA GLY A 85 -6.08 -1.24 10.08
C GLY A 85 -5.15 -2.41 9.74
N ILE A 86 -4.09 -2.16 8.95
CA ILE A 86 -3.12 -3.17 8.53
C ILE A 86 -1.79 -3.00 9.27
N GLU A 87 -1.09 -4.11 9.46
CA GLU A 87 0.27 -4.10 10.00
C GLU A 87 1.24 -3.44 9.02
N LEU A 88 2.09 -2.54 9.53
CA LEU A 88 3.16 -1.92 8.76
C LEU A 88 4.48 -2.64 9.01
N LEU A 89 4.92 -3.44 8.04
CA LEU A 89 6.26 -3.99 8.02
C LEU A 89 7.24 -2.93 7.55
N ARG A 90 8.14 -2.51 8.44
CA ARG A 90 9.15 -1.47 8.17
C ARG A 90 10.53 -2.09 8.10
N PHE A 91 11.23 -1.82 7.00
CA PHE A 91 12.62 -2.20 6.79
C PHE A 91 13.46 -0.92 6.66
N ASP A 92 14.48 -0.75 7.52
CA ASP A 92 15.41 0.37 7.38
C ASP A 92 16.48 0.04 6.33
N MET A 93 16.32 0.60 5.13
CA MET A 93 17.24 0.36 4.00
C MET A 93 18.67 0.83 4.27
N SER A 94 18.89 1.71 5.25
CA SER A 94 20.24 2.16 5.65
C SER A 94 21.07 1.00 6.21
N GLU A 95 20.43 -0.02 6.77
CA GLU A 95 21.09 -1.24 7.25
C GLU A 95 21.51 -2.20 6.13
N TYR A 96 21.08 -1.95 4.89
CA TYR A 96 21.24 -2.87 3.76
C TYR A 96 22.32 -2.42 2.74
N GLY A 97 23.18 -1.47 3.11
CA GLY A 97 24.20 -0.92 2.22
C GLY A 97 25.33 -1.91 1.86
N GLU A 98 25.62 -2.87 2.75
CA GLU A 98 26.69 -3.85 2.55
C GLU A 98 26.17 -5.14 1.90
N ARG A 99 26.93 -5.77 1.00
CA ARG A 99 26.48 -6.99 0.29
C ARG A 99 25.99 -8.10 1.21
N HIS A 100 26.64 -8.31 2.35
CA HIS A 100 26.31 -9.39 3.28
C HIS A 100 25.02 -9.12 4.07
N SER A 101 24.62 -7.86 4.21
CA SER A 101 23.41 -7.47 4.95
C SER A 101 22.10 -7.93 4.29
N ILE A 102 22.11 -8.18 2.97
CA ILE A 102 20.97 -8.66 2.19
C ILE A 102 20.44 -9.99 2.73
N SER A 103 21.31 -10.84 3.29
CA SER A 103 20.92 -12.11 3.91
C SER A 103 19.86 -11.96 5.00
N ARG A 104 19.77 -10.80 5.67
CA ARG A 104 18.72 -10.52 6.66
C ARG A 104 17.33 -10.33 6.03
N LEU A 105 17.26 -9.89 4.77
CA LEU A 105 16.01 -9.66 4.05
C LEU A 105 15.50 -10.92 3.35
N ILE A 106 16.39 -11.68 2.71
CA ILE A 106 16.04 -12.90 1.95
C ILE A 106 16.15 -14.18 2.77
N GLY A 107 16.62 -14.09 4.01
CA GLY A 107 17.07 -15.23 4.82
C GLY A 107 18.49 -15.65 4.44
N ALA A 108 19.29 -16.08 5.42
CA ALA A 108 20.54 -16.74 5.10
C ALA A 108 20.21 -17.96 4.22
N LEU A 109 20.82 -18.07 3.04
CA LEU A 109 20.78 -19.30 2.27
C LEU A 109 21.36 -20.40 3.18
N GLN A 110 20.49 -21.20 3.79
CA GLN A 110 20.88 -22.53 4.21
C GLN A 110 21.13 -23.26 2.90
N VAL A 111 22.41 -23.34 2.53
CA VAL A 111 22.87 -24.17 1.42
C VAL A 111 22.31 -25.58 1.68
N MET A 112 21.36 -26.01 0.83
CA MET A 112 21.07 -27.41 0.60
C MET A 112 22.03 -27.93 -0.48
#